data_AF-A0A0V0Q8Y5-F1
#
_entry.id   AF-A0A0V0Q8Y5-F1
#
_cell.length_a   1.000
_cell.length_b   1.000
_cell.length_c   1.000
_cell.angle_alpha   90.00
_cell.angle_beta   90.00
_cell.angle_gamma   90.00
#
_symmetry.space_group_name_H-M   'P 1'
#
loop_
_entity.id
_entity.type
_entity.pdbx_description
1 polymer ?
#
loop_
_entity_poly.entity_id
_entity_poly.type
_entity_poly.pdbx_seq_one_letter_code
_entity_poly.pdbx_strand_id
1 'polypeptide(L)'
;MNSVQQDKNEFINKQIKKNENCVHNKQNIPIKQKIDDENKLQQSQFIFVRSGLSKYCLRAEKIRQFFEKQELLKNQEETYQNEENEEKLQNYQSSSSSLQQLEQSEKTDSKKEENDQNKNGVEKEENESKKKEKEDENQATAQVEEQSSTEDKNENQQDSDQYEIINIQKGNQHQNQDKNVISYKNDINNNSSNNNSLLQESDVDEDIQEMIKLVDKDYILKVLRTSQEYIDSPLHDMGIQQCLHNQEIYDKLDIHTVFISPLLRSLQTAYYLFINNPNKENIKFKVLPIISDIMRNSCSISNEVNLKPREFFQNCELKFDFSEFDEGYQIPSLWQIEQLQDQNIKQQLTTSFWQCEEQEQFRKTIVKQIGKIYPQNLESYSCCVQRAQKAKKFLLNYKNNLIKQNQKIVIISHEPFLKCLTCEKPQEIGYLEEDQHQQYQWCKPVPYQIIEIDDD
;
A
#
# COMPACT_ATOMS: atom_id res chain seq x y z
N MET A 1 40.87 -0.38 -7.81
CA MET A 1 39.79 -0.88 -8.70
C MET A 1 39.44 -2.34 -8.41
N ASN A 2 40.39 -3.26 -8.23
CA ASN A 2 40.07 -4.68 -7.97
C ASN A 2 39.39 -5.00 -6.62
N SER A 3 39.60 -4.21 -5.55
CA SER A 3 39.00 -4.49 -4.24
C SER A 3 37.49 -4.21 -4.19
N VAL A 4 37.04 -3.15 -4.87
CA VAL A 4 35.60 -2.79 -4.94
C VAL A 4 34.81 -3.85 -5.72
N GLN A 5 35.43 -4.50 -6.69
CA GLN A 5 34.80 -5.62 -7.42
C GLN A 5 34.69 -6.89 -6.54
N GLN A 6 35.67 -7.14 -5.66
CA GLN A 6 35.65 -8.29 -4.76
C GLN A 6 34.59 -8.15 -3.66
N ASP A 7 34.48 -6.97 -3.02
CA ASP A 7 33.47 -6.72 -1.99
C ASP A 7 32.04 -6.76 -2.59
N LYS A 8 31.88 -6.28 -3.83
CA LYS A 8 30.61 -6.39 -4.59
C LYS A 8 30.23 -7.85 -4.87
N ASN A 9 31.18 -8.67 -5.30
CA ASN A 9 30.94 -10.09 -5.56
C ASN A 9 30.68 -10.88 -4.28
N GLU A 10 31.33 -10.54 -3.16
CA GLU A 10 31.10 -11.19 -1.88
C GLU A 10 29.72 -10.84 -1.31
N PHE A 11 29.29 -9.58 -1.39
CA PHE A 11 27.94 -9.18 -0.98
C PHE A 11 26.86 -9.90 -1.81
N ILE A 12 27.01 -9.94 -3.14
CA ILE A 12 26.08 -10.64 -4.04
C ILE A 12 26.08 -12.15 -3.74
N ASN A 13 27.24 -12.79 -3.60
CA ASN A 13 27.33 -14.23 -3.31
C ASN A 13 26.79 -14.58 -1.92
N LYS A 14 26.92 -13.70 -0.93
CA LYS A 14 26.38 -13.90 0.42
C LYS A 14 24.84 -13.79 0.41
N GLN A 15 24.28 -12.92 -0.42
CA GLN A 15 22.82 -12.86 -0.63
C GLN A 15 22.31 -14.07 -1.43
N ILE A 16 23.04 -14.52 -2.47
CA ILE A 16 22.69 -15.71 -3.25
C ILE A 16 22.72 -16.97 -2.37
N LYS A 17 23.80 -17.20 -1.61
CA LYS A 17 23.91 -18.37 -0.70
C LYS A 17 22.89 -18.37 0.43
N LYS A 18 22.49 -17.20 0.93
CA LYS A 18 21.41 -17.10 1.94
C LYS A 18 20.05 -17.45 1.34
N ASN A 19 19.86 -17.15 0.06
CA ASN A 19 18.64 -17.47 -0.70
C ASN A 19 18.58 -18.93 -1.17
N GLU A 20 19.71 -19.60 -1.41
CA GLU A 20 19.74 -21.02 -1.81
C GLU A 20 19.13 -21.97 -0.76
N ASN A 21 19.18 -21.61 0.53
CA ASN A 21 18.52 -22.35 1.60
C ASN A 21 17.00 -22.09 1.72
N CYS A 22 16.45 -21.17 0.92
CA CYS A 22 15.02 -20.81 0.93
C CYS A 22 14.23 -21.33 -0.29
N VAL A 23 14.84 -22.09 -1.20
CA VAL A 23 14.29 -22.39 -2.55
C VAL A 23 13.59 -23.77 -2.67
N HIS A 24 13.28 -24.44 -1.56
CA HIS A 24 12.57 -25.75 -1.60
C HIS A 24 11.06 -25.70 -1.34
N ASN A 25 10.38 -24.62 -1.72
CA ASN A 25 8.91 -24.58 -1.77
C ASN A 25 8.41 -24.00 -3.10
N LYS A 26 8.48 -24.80 -4.17
CA LYS A 26 7.81 -24.48 -5.44
C LYS A 26 6.35 -24.95 -5.35
N GLN A 27 5.44 -24.04 -5.04
CA GLN A 27 4.00 -24.25 -5.07
C GLN A 27 3.42 -23.92 -6.45
N ASN A 28 2.56 -24.79 -6.96
CA ASN A 28 1.83 -24.58 -8.23
C ASN A 28 0.61 -23.68 -7.99
N ILE A 29 0.62 -22.49 -8.58
CA ILE A 29 -0.49 -21.52 -8.62
C ILE A 29 -1.51 -22.00 -9.67
N PRO A 30 -2.84 -21.98 -9.41
CA PRO A 30 -3.83 -22.34 -10.42
C PRO A 30 -3.88 -21.29 -11.54
N ILE A 31 -3.47 -21.71 -12.74
CA ILE A 31 -3.49 -20.89 -13.95
C ILE A 31 -4.87 -21.02 -14.61
N LYS A 32 -5.81 -20.14 -14.27
CA LYS A 32 -7.10 -19.98 -15.01
C LYS A 32 -7.38 -18.51 -15.31
N GLN A 33 -6.53 -17.89 -16.14
CA GLN A 33 -6.79 -16.58 -16.79
C GLN A 33 -5.86 -16.27 -17.99
N LYS A 34 -5.08 -17.24 -18.49
CA LYS A 34 -3.85 -16.97 -19.27
C LYS A 34 -4.02 -16.37 -20.67
N ILE A 35 -5.12 -16.65 -21.37
CA ILE A 35 -5.17 -16.43 -22.83
C ILE A 35 -5.52 -14.98 -23.20
N ASP A 36 -6.39 -14.32 -22.46
CA ASP A 36 -6.76 -12.93 -22.74
C ASP A 36 -5.64 -11.94 -22.38
N ASP A 37 -4.83 -12.28 -21.37
CA ASP A 37 -3.75 -11.42 -20.89
C ASP A 37 -2.55 -11.41 -21.85
N GLU A 38 -2.20 -12.53 -22.48
CA GLU A 38 -1.06 -12.60 -23.40
C GLU A 38 -1.30 -11.75 -24.66
N ASN A 39 -2.49 -11.81 -25.25
CA ASN A 39 -2.84 -10.99 -26.41
C ASN A 39 -2.84 -9.49 -26.06
N LYS A 40 -3.41 -9.12 -24.91
CA LYS A 40 -3.38 -7.73 -24.42
C LYS A 40 -1.95 -7.25 -24.18
N LEU A 41 -1.11 -8.09 -23.59
CA LEU A 41 0.31 -7.79 -23.36
C LEU A 41 1.08 -7.56 -24.67
N GLN A 42 0.79 -8.34 -25.70
CA GLN A 42 1.38 -8.18 -27.03
C GLN A 42 0.85 -6.93 -27.77
N GLN A 43 -0.38 -6.50 -27.51
CA GLN A 43 -0.98 -5.33 -28.16
C GLN A 43 -0.63 -4.01 -27.45
N SER A 44 -0.54 -4.01 -26.12
CA SER A 44 -0.28 -2.79 -25.34
C SER A 44 1.15 -2.29 -25.51
N GLN A 45 1.35 -0.99 -25.71
CA GLN A 45 2.69 -0.40 -25.77
C GLN A 45 3.23 -0.06 -24.38
N PHE A 46 2.36 0.18 -23.40
CA PHE A 46 2.76 0.39 -22.02
C PHE A 46 2.46 -0.85 -21.18
N ILE A 47 3.36 -1.16 -20.26
CA ILE A 47 3.23 -2.26 -19.31
C ILE A 47 3.52 -1.69 -17.93
N PHE A 48 2.50 -1.67 -17.08
CA PHE A 48 2.63 -1.19 -15.71
C PHE A 48 3.01 -2.34 -14.79
N VAL A 49 3.91 -2.05 -13.87
CA VAL A 49 4.45 -3.04 -12.93
C VAL A 49 4.51 -2.39 -11.56
N ARG A 50 3.79 -2.98 -10.62
CA ARG A 50 3.96 -2.63 -9.21
C ARG A 50 5.29 -3.19 -8.72
N SER A 51 6.12 -2.33 -8.13
CA SER A 51 7.35 -2.70 -7.42
C SER A 51 7.09 -3.85 -6.47
N GLY A 52 8.02 -4.79 -6.29
CA GLY A 52 7.84 -5.97 -5.45
C GLY A 52 7.60 -5.67 -3.98
N LEU A 53 7.19 -6.70 -3.24
CA LEU A 53 6.86 -6.59 -1.82
C LEU A 53 8.08 -6.14 -1.01
N SER A 54 8.02 -4.92 -0.46
CA SER A 54 9.04 -4.40 0.47
C SER A 54 8.85 -4.96 1.89
N LYS A 55 9.88 -4.82 2.75
CA LYS A 55 9.77 -5.18 4.16
C LYS A 55 8.62 -4.43 4.86
N TYR A 56 8.50 -3.13 4.61
CA TYR A 56 7.36 -2.32 5.07
C TYR A 56 6.02 -2.89 4.60
N CYS A 57 5.90 -3.22 3.31
CA CYS A 57 4.65 -3.70 2.74
C CYS A 57 4.25 -5.06 3.33
N LEU A 58 5.20 -5.97 3.54
CA LEU A 58 4.92 -7.24 4.21
C LEU A 58 4.42 -7.02 5.65
N ARG A 59 5.06 -6.11 6.40
CA ARG A 59 4.66 -5.79 7.76
C ARG A 59 3.25 -5.20 7.82
N ALA A 60 2.96 -4.23 6.94
CA ALA A 60 1.63 -3.64 6.81
C ALA A 60 0.55 -4.68 6.49
N GLU A 61 0.87 -5.59 5.57
CA GLU A 61 -0.04 -6.66 5.14
C GLU A 61 -0.32 -7.66 6.26
N LYS A 62 0.69 -8.07 7.03
CA LYS A 62 0.51 -8.92 8.21
C LYS A 62 -0.40 -8.26 9.26
N ILE A 63 -0.20 -6.97 9.53
CA ILE A 63 -1.05 -6.21 10.46
C ILE A 63 -2.49 -6.14 9.94
N ARG A 64 -2.70 -5.86 8.65
CA ARG A 64 -4.03 -5.83 8.03
C ARG A 64 -4.76 -7.17 8.17
N GLN A 65 -4.11 -8.26 7.77
CA GLN A 65 -4.67 -9.62 7.83
C GLN A 65 -5.00 -10.03 9.26
N PHE A 66 -4.17 -9.65 10.23
CA PHE A 66 -4.47 -9.89 11.63
C PHE A 66 -5.81 -9.24 12.05
N PHE A 67 -5.98 -7.94 11.77
CA PHE A 67 -7.19 -7.22 12.18
C PHE A 67 -8.43 -7.71 11.43
N GLU A 68 -8.31 -8.07 10.16
CA GLU A 68 -9.41 -8.68 9.39
C GLU A 68 -9.84 -10.02 9.99
N LYS A 69 -8.89 -10.83 10.44
CA LYS A 69 -9.19 -12.08 11.15
C LYS A 69 -9.90 -11.82 12.48
N GLN A 70 -9.48 -10.81 13.26
CA GLN A 70 -10.16 -10.45 14.51
C GLN A 70 -11.58 -9.95 14.27
N GLU A 71 -11.80 -9.12 13.24
CA GLU A 71 -13.12 -8.64 12.86
C GLU A 71 -14.03 -9.80 12.42
N LEU A 72 -13.50 -10.75 11.65
CA LEU A 72 -14.24 -11.96 11.28
C LEU A 72 -14.62 -12.81 12.50
N LEU A 73 -13.69 -13.02 13.45
CA LEU A 73 -13.97 -13.77 14.68
C LEU A 73 -15.03 -13.06 15.54
N LYS A 74 -14.94 -11.73 15.68
CA LYS A 74 -15.94 -10.94 16.39
C LYS A 74 -17.32 -11.07 15.74
N ASN A 75 -17.41 -10.96 14.42
CA ASN A 75 -18.67 -11.12 13.69
C ASN A 75 -19.24 -12.53 13.84
N GLN A 76 -18.39 -13.57 13.91
CA GLN A 76 -18.81 -14.93 14.20
C GLN A 76 -19.36 -15.07 15.63
N GLU A 77 -18.66 -14.52 16.64
CA GLU A 77 -19.13 -14.52 18.03
C GLU A 77 -20.46 -13.78 18.20
N GLU A 78 -20.64 -12.62 17.56
CA GLU A 78 -21.90 -11.88 17.55
C GLU A 78 -23.01 -12.69 16.87
N THR A 79 -22.71 -13.41 15.78
CA THR A 79 -23.66 -14.31 15.11
C THR A 79 -24.09 -15.45 16.05
N TYR A 80 -23.14 -16.11 16.72
CA TYR A 80 -23.44 -17.19 17.67
C TYR A 80 -24.25 -16.72 18.88
N GLN A 81 -23.95 -15.54 19.43
CA GLN A 81 -24.72 -14.96 20.54
C GLN A 81 -26.15 -14.62 20.12
N ASN A 82 -26.33 -14.12 18.90
CA ASN A 82 -27.67 -13.83 18.36
C ASN A 82 -28.47 -15.13 18.16
N GLU A 83 -27.87 -16.18 17.60
CA GLU A 83 -28.50 -17.50 17.46
C GLU A 83 -28.90 -18.10 18.83
N GLU A 84 -28.03 -18.03 19.84
CA GLU A 84 -28.32 -18.51 21.19
C GLU A 84 -29.47 -17.71 21.85
N ASN A 85 -29.51 -16.40 21.63
CA ASN A 85 -30.57 -15.54 22.14
C ASN A 85 -31.92 -15.80 21.45
N GLU A 86 -31.91 -16.05 20.13
CA GLU A 86 -33.09 -16.45 19.39
C GLU A 86 -33.64 -17.80 19.86
N GLU A 87 -32.77 -18.79 20.09
CA GLU A 87 -33.16 -20.09 20.64
C GLU A 87 -33.78 -19.96 22.05
N LYS A 88 -33.18 -19.14 22.92
CA LYS A 88 -33.74 -18.83 24.25
C LYS A 88 -35.11 -18.16 24.16
N LEU A 89 -35.29 -17.23 23.22
CA LEU A 89 -36.56 -16.54 23.02
C LEU A 89 -37.65 -17.48 22.51
N GLN A 90 -37.33 -18.39 21.57
CA GLN A 90 -38.25 -19.40 21.07
C GLN A 90 -38.67 -20.39 22.16
N ASN A 91 -37.74 -20.81 23.02
CA ASN A 91 -38.01 -21.68 24.17
C ASN A 91 -38.93 -21.00 25.20
N TYR A 92 -38.74 -19.69 25.45
CA TYR A 92 -39.61 -18.91 26.32
C TYR A 92 -41.04 -18.76 25.74
N GLN A 93 -41.15 -18.45 24.45
CA GLN A 93 -42.44 -18.34 23.75
C GLN A 93 -43.22 -19.68 23.76
N SER A 94 -42.53 -20.79 23.52
CA SER A 94 -43.10 -22.14 23.59
C SER A 94 -43.62 -22.47 24.99
N SER A 95 -42.83 -22.16 26.02
CA SER A 95 -43.21 -22.37 27.42
C SER A 95 -44.41 -21.51 27.84
N SER A 96 -44.47 -20.25 27.40
CA SER A 96 -45.59 -19.34 27.67
C SER A 96 -46.87 -19.79 27.00
N SER A 97 -46.81 -20.35 25.78
CA SER A 97 -47.98 -20.88 25.08
C SER A 97 -48.56 -22.11 25.79
N SER A 98 -47.70 -22.99 26.30
CA SER A 98 -48.15 -24.14 27.11
C SER A 98 -48.84 -23.71 28.41
N LEU A 99 -48.33 -22.68 29.09
CA LEU A 99 -48.96 -22.13 30.30
C LEU A 99 -50.34 -21.52 30.01
N GLN A 100 -50.47 -20.75 28.92
CA GLN A 100 -51.77 -20.17 28.53
C GLN A 100 -52.81 -21.25 28.18
N GLN A 101 -52.39 -22.37 27.57
CA GLN A 101 -53.28 -23.50 27.31
C GLN A 101 -53.75 -24.17 28.61
N LEU A 102 -52.87 -24.31 29.60
CA LEU A 102 -53.24 -24.84 30.93
C LEU A 102 -54.24 -23.91 31.64
N GLU A 103 -53.99 -22.60 31.68
CA GLU A 103 -54.93 -21.64 32.28
C GLU A 103 -56.30 -21.62 31.59
N GLN A 104 -56.34 -21.80 30.27
CA GLN A 104 -57.60 -21.91 29.54
C GLN A 104 -58.34 -23.21 29.88
N SER A 105 -57.63 -24.32 30.07
CA SER A 105 -58.22 -25.61 30.48
C SER A 105 -58.81 -25.56 31.90
N GLU A 106 -58.12 -24.92 32.85
CA GLU A 106 -58.62 -24.73 34.22
C GLU A 106 -59.86 -23.83 34.26
N LYS A 107 -59.91 -22.78 33.43
CA LYS A 107 -61.11 -21.94 33.28
C LYS A 107 -62.29 -22.68 32.65
N THR A 108 -62.06 -23.65 31.77
CA THR A 108 -63.14 -24.48 31.21
C THR A 108 -63.70 -25.50 32.21
N ASP A 109 -62.87 -26.01 33.13
CA ASP A 109 -63.34 -26.90 34.20
C ASP A 109 -64.05 -26.12 35.31
N SER A 110 -63.58 -24.91 35.64
CA SER A 110 -64.27 -24.00 36.57
C SER A 110 -65.67 -23.57 36.05
N LYS A 111 -65.81 -23.37 34.73
CA LYS A 111 -67.10 -23.07 34.09
C LYS A 111 -68.04 -24.27 33.97
N LYS A 112 -67.57 -25.50 34.19
CA LYS A 112 -68.44 -26.67 34.33
C LYS A 112 -69.05 -26.78 35.73
N GLU A 113 -68.43 -26.21 36.77
CA GLU A 113 -69.02 -26.14 38.11
C GLU A 113 -69.97 -24.93 38.28
N GLU A 114 -69.75 -23.81 37.58
CA GLU A 114 -70.65 -22.65 37.65
C GLU A 114 -71.92 -22.76 36.77
N ASN A 115 -71.96 -23.69 35.81
CA ASN A 115 -73.11 -23.86 34.91
C ASN A 115 -74.25 -24.74 35.46
N ASP A 116 -74.15 -25.23 36.70
CA ASP A 116 -75.28 -25.85 37.43
C ASP A 116 -76.06 -24.86 38.31
N GLN A 117 -75.69 -23.57 38.36
CA GLN A 117 -76.37 -22.59 39.22
C GLN A 117 -76.96 -21.33 38.58
N ASN A 118 -76.86 -21.11 37.26
CA ASN A 118 -77.42 -19.89 36.67
C ASN A 118 -78.31 -20.12 35.44
N LYS A 119 -79.51 -20.65 35.70
CA LYS A 119 -80.72 -20.24 34.97
C LYS A 119 -81.37 -19.09 35.74
N ASN A 120 -81.15 -17.85 35.32
CA ASN A 120 -82.12 -16.73 35.31
C ASN A 120 -81.44 -15.37 35.05
N GLY A 121 -82.04 -14.57 34.16
CA GLY A 121 -81.78 -13.11 33.99
C GLY A 121 -80.70 -12.79 32.97
N VAL A 122 -80.94 -12.33 31.72
CA VAL A 122 -81.78 -11.24 31.16
C VAL A 122 -81.21 -9.83 31.41
N GLU A 123 -80.79 -9.23 30.28
CA GLU A 123 -80.82 -7.82 29.86
C GLU A 123 -79.69 -6.80 30.18
N LYS A 124 -79.25 -6.16 29.07
CA LYS A 124 -78.90 -4.73 28.83
C LYS A 124 -77.58 -4.22 29.42
N GLU A 125 -76.84 -3.25 28.86
CA GLU A 125 -76.86 -2.30 27.70
C GLU A 125 -75.39 -1.79 27.62
N GLU A 126 -74.70 -1.78 26.49
CA GLU A 126 -74.49 -0.68 25.51
C GLU A 126 -73.75 0.61 25.96
N ASN A 127 -72.70 0.96 25.18
CA ASN A 127 -72.03 2.28 25.00
C ASN A 127 -71.21 2.84 26.20
N GLU A 128 -70.08 3.55 26.04
CA GLU A 128 -69.77 4.62 25.10
C GLU A 128 -68.24 4.92 25.04
N SER A 129 -67.85 5.85 24.16
CA SER A 129 -66.50 6.00 23.56
C SER A 129 -65.78 7.33 23.87
N LYS A 130 -64.45 7.36 23.63
CA LYS A 130 -63.59 8.45 23.09
C LYS A 130 -63.09 9.63 23.95
N LYS A 131 -61.82 10.00 23.64
CA LYS A 131 -61.09 11.32 23.64
C LYS A 131 -59.90 11.35 24.61
N LYS A 132 -58.73 11.94 24.33
CA LYS A 132 -58.16 12.69 23.18
C LYS A 132 -56.64 12.84 23.43
N GLU A 133 -55.83 12.80 22.37
CA GLU A 133 -54.41 13.23 22.32
C GLU A 133 -54.29 14.68 21.79
N LYS A 134 -53.21 15.38 22.19
CA LYS A 134 -52.20 16.09 21.36
C LYS A 134 -51.69 17.39 22.00
N GLU A 135 -50.37 17.58 21.91
CA GLU A 135 -49.51 18.81 21.87
C GLU A 135 -48.13 18.36 22.45
N ASP A 136 -46.95 18.57 21.87
CA ASP A 136 -46.38 19.72 21.17
C ASP A 136 -45.22 19.33 20.22
N GLU A 137 -45.03 20.11 19.16
CA GLU A 137 -43.82 20.13 18.32
C GLU A 137 -43.60 21.58 17.85
N ASN A 138 -42.43 22.18 18.13
CA ASN A 138 -41.80 23.26 17.34
C ASN A 138 -40.57 23.87 18.04
N GLN A 139 -39.44 23.95 17.31
CA GLN A 139 -38.51 25.09 17.14
C GLN A 139 -37.23 24.55 16.47
N ALA A 140 -36.85 24.90 15.23
CA ALA A 140 -36.56 26.19 14.58
C ALA A 140 -35.06 26.54 14.57
N THR A 141 -34.57 26.70 13.34
CA THR A 141 -33.21 26.93 12.83
C THR A 141 -32.91 28.42 12.63
N ALA A 142 -31.65 28.85 12.75
CA ALA A 142 -30.97 30.02 12.12
C ALA A 142 -29.69 30.36 12.93
N GLN A 143 -28.60 30.99 12.47
CA GLN A 143 -28.05 31.38 11.17
C GLN A 143 -26.57 31.75 11.39
N VAL A 144 -25.84 31.87 10.28
CA VAL A 144 -24.42 32.26 10.09
C VAL A 144 -24.21 33.77 10.26
N GLU A 145 -23.04 34.20 10.74
CA GLU A 145 -22.37 35.42 10.26
C GLU A 145 -20.86 35.42 10.54
N GLU A 146 -20.13 36.14 9.69
CA GLU A 146 -18.69 36.08 9.40
C GLU A 146 -18.07 37.47 9.67
N GLN A 147 -16.75 37.51 9.89
CA GLN A 147 -15.76 38.55 9.51
C GLN A 147 -14.82 39.15 10.56
N SER A 148 -13.64 39.49 10.02
CA SER A 148 -12.54 40.36 10.50
C SER A 148 -11.53 39.71 11.45
N SER A 149 -10.23 40.01 11.47
CA SER A 149 -9.23 40.69 10.61
C SER A 149 -7.95 40.72 11.46
N THR A 150 -6.76 40.57 10.89
CA THR A 150 -5.58 41.46 11.14
C THR A 150 -4.30 40.91 10.49
N GLU A 151 -3.60 41.85 9.85
CA GLU A 151 -2.25 41.78 9.30
C GLU A 151 -1.20 41.83 10.43
N ASP A 152 0.00 41.27 10.21
CA ASP A 152 1.23 42.01 10.51
C ASP A 152 2.48 41.45 9.81
N LYS A 153 3.34 42.39 9.43
CA LYS A 153 4.63 42.25 8.72
C LYS A 153 5.77 42.10 9.74
N ASN A 154 6.90 41.47 9.37
CA ASN A 154 8.23 42.06 9.57
C ASN A 154 9.41 41.30 8.95
N GLU A 155 10.45 42.09 8.74
CA GLU A 155 11.62 41.97 7.85
C GLU A 155 12.82 41.17 8.38
N ASN A 156 13.65 40.73 7.41
CA ASN A 156 15.12 40.66 7.34
C ASN A 156 15.97 40.49 8.61
N GLN A 157 16.89 39.50 8.57
CA GLN A 157 18.31 39.79 8.79
C GLN A 157 19.24 38.71 8.20
N GLN A 158 20.29 39.18 7.52
CA GLN A 158 21.47 38.43 7.08
C GLN A 158 22.35 38.10 8.28
N ASP A 159 23.02 36.96 8.26
CA ASP A 159 24.41 36.87 8.74
C ASP A 159 25.12 35.65 8.11
N SER A 160 26.33 35.93 7.66
CA SER A 160 27.30 35.03 7.06
C SER A 160 28.28 34.56 8.12
N ASP A 161 28.60 33.28 8.19
CA ASP A 161 29.87 32.85 8.79
C ASP A 161 30.42 31.57 8.15
N GLN A 162 31.71 31.66 7.81
CA GLN A 162 32.58 30.64 7.25
C GLN A 162 33.17 29.79 8.39
N TYR A 163 33.25 28.47 8.26
CA TYR A 163 34.22 27.67 9.02
C TYR A 163 34.84 26.52 8.23
N GLU A 164 36.09 26.26 8.61
CA GLU A 164 37.13 25.49 7.94
C GLU A 164 36.97 23.96 8.02
N ILE A 165 37.56 23.32 7.02
CA ILE A 165 37.69 21.87 6.83
C ILE A 165 38.81 21.32 7.72
N ILE A 166 38.52 20.32 8.56
CA ILE A 166 39.55 19.48 9.20
C ILE A 166 39.56 18.08 8.55
N ASN A 167 40.68 17.74 7.92
CA ASN A 167 41.02 16.42 7.42
C ASN A 167 41.48 15.49 8.56
N ILE A 168 41.00 14.24 8.61
CA ILE A 168 41.66 13.14 9.32
C ILE A 168 41.73 11.89 8.43
N GLN A 169 42.97 11.41 8.26
CA GLN A 169 43.34 10.22 7.49
C GLN A 169 43.38 8.94 8.35
N LYS A 170 42.88 7.85 7.75
CA LYS A 170 43.44 6.48 7.59
C LYS A 170 43.96 5.66 8.79
N GLY A 171 43.56 4.38 8.76
CA GLY A 171 44.35 3.19 9.15
C GLY A 171 43.52 1.91 8.92
N ASN A 172 43.83 1.07 7.90
CA ASN A 172 44.59 -0.22 7.96
C ASN A 172 43.83 -1.35 8.70
N GLN A 173 43.87 -2.65 8.39
CA GLN A 173 44.47 -3.57 7.40
C GLN A 173 43.90 -4.98 7.74
N HIS A 174 43.84 -5.92 6.76
CA HIS A 174 43.95 -7.42 6.85
C HIS A 174 43.05 -8.08 5.78
N GLN A 175 43.56 -8.78 4.74
CA GLN A 175 44.17 -10.14 4.68
C GLN A 175 43.26 -11.20 5.35
N ASN A 176 42.85 -12.34 4.76
CA ASN A 176 43.18 -13.06 3.53
C ASN A 176 42.27 -14.33 3.43
N GLN A 177 42.30 -15.02 2.26
CA GLN A 177 42.09 -16.48 2.03
C GLN A 177 40.72 -17.08 1.65
N ASP A 178 40.61 -17.36 0.35
CA ASP A 178 40.39 -18.66 -0.34
C ASP A 178 39.15 -19.56 -0.09
N LYS A 179 38.32 -19.60 -1.14
CA LYS A 179 37.86 -20.74 -1.97
C LYS A 179 37.31 -22.01 -1.31
N ASN A 180 36.08 -22.38 -1.71
CA ASN A 180 35.80 -23.71 -2.28
C ASN A 180 34.51 -23.72 -3.11
N VAL A 181 34.60 -24.42 -4.25
CA VAL A 181 33.60 -24.66 -5.29
C VAL A 181 33.05 -26.07 -5.12
N ILE A 182 31.72 -26.23 -5.02
CA ILE A 182 31.05 -27.53 -5.23
C ILE A 182 29.74 -27.28 -5.98
N SER A 183 29.66 -27.81 -7.20
CA SER A 183 28.42 -28.01 -7.99
C SER A 183 27.72 -29.30 -7.57
N TYR A 184 26.39 -29.42 -7.71
CA TYR A 184 25.65 -30.60 -8.25
C TYR A 184 24.14 -30.27 -8.29
N LYS A 185 23.52 -30.27 -9.49
CA LYS A 185 22.65 -31.31 -10.10
C LYS A 185 21.29 -31.50 -9.42
N ASN A 186 20.28 -31.13 -10.22
CA ASN A 186 18.84 -31.21 -10.00
C ASN A 186 18.33 -32.66 -9.91
N ASP A 187 17.41 -32.91 -8.97
CA ASP A 187 16.39 -33.94 -9.10
C ASP A 187 15.03 -33.35 -8.65
N ILE A 188 14.05 -33.42 -9.56
CA ILE A 188 12.66 -32.96 -9.37
C ILE A 188 11.80 -34.20 -9.21
N ASN A 189 11.00 -34.29 -8.14
CA ASN A 189 9.82 -35.16 -8.13
C ASN A 189 8.67 -34.60 -7.30
N ASN A 190 7.48 -34.83 -7.84
CA ASN A 190 6.18 -34.24 -7.53
C ASN A 190 5.56 -34.76 -6.22
N ASN A 191 4.80 -33.90 -5.51
CA ASN A 191 3.45 -34.23 -5.03
C ASN A 191 2.68 -33.01 -4.49
N SER A 192 1.37 -33.06 -4.69
CA SER A 192 0.34 -32.01 -4.57
C SER A 192 -0.34 -31.99 -3.21
N SER A 193 -0.68 -30.81 -2.67
CA SER A 193 -1.89 -30.52 -1.89
C SER A 193 -2.09 -29.02 -1.63
N ASN A 194 -3.34 -28.56 -1.69
CA ASN A 194 -3.84 -27.19 -1.53
C ASN A 194 -3.35 -26.50 -0.24
N ASN A 195 -2.78 -25.29 -0.37
CA ASN A 195 -2.59 -24.35 0.75
C ASN A 195 -2.55 -22.89 0.22
N ASN A 196 -3.66 -22.16 0.35
CA ASN A 196 -3.70 -20.70 0.11
C ASN A 196 -3.33 -19.86 1.36
N SER A 197 -2.72 -20.48 2.37
CA SER A 197 -2.20 -19.77 3.55
C SER A 197 -0.70 -19.55 3.38
N LEU A 198 -0.31 -18.57 2.55
CA LEU A 198 1.11 -18.26 2.26
C LEU A 198 1.84 -17.59 3.46
N LEU A 199 1.16 -17.36 4.57
CA LEU A 199 1.75 -16.90 5.82
C LEU A 199 1.33 -17.87 6.92
N GLN A 200 2.24 -18.72 7.37
CA GLN A 200 2.00 -19.49 8.59
C GLN A 200 2.04 -18.53 9.78
N GLU A 201 1.14 -18.71 10.75
CA GLU A 201 1.02 -17.83 11.94
C GLU A 201 2.33 -17.67 12.72
N SER A 202 3.25 -18.64 12.58
CA SER A 202 4.58 -18.62 13.20
C SER A 202 5.50 -17.50 12.70
N ASP A 203 5.18 -16.84 11.58
CA ASP A 203 6.05 -15.81 10.99
C ASP A 203 5.67 -14.39 11.42
N VAL A 204 4.63 -14.23 12.25
CA VAL A 204 4.30 -12.94 12.84
C VAL A 204 5.28 -12.70 13.97
N ASP A 205 6.24 -11.76 13.79
CA ASP A 205 7.24 -11.40 14.82
C ASP A 205 6.55 -11.31 16.19
N GLU A 206 7.14 -11.93 17.21
CA GLU A 206 6.60 -11.94 18.58
C GLU A 206 6.25 -10.51 19.04
N ASP A 207 7.06 -9.53 18.66
CA ASP A 207 6.85 -8.10 18.89
C ASP A 207 5.52 -7.56 18.31
N ILE A 208 5.07 -8.06 17.15
CA ILE A 208 3.74 -7.71 16.62
C ILE A 208 2.68 -8.26 17.55
N GLN A 209 2.77 -9.54 17.91
CA GLN A 209 1.71 -10.19 18.68
C GLN A 209 1.53 -9.53 20.04
N GLU A 210 2.62 -9.08 20.66
CA GLU A 210 2.57 -8.35 21.92
C GLU A 210 1.94 -6.95 21.76
N MET A 211 2.38 -6.17 20.76
CA MET A 211 1.78 -4.85 20.48
C MET A 211 0.29 -4.95 20.15
N ILE A 212 -0.10 -5.97 19.39
CA ILE A 212 -1.46 -6.17 18.91
C ILE A 212 -2.44 -6.49 20.05
N LYS A 213 -2.00 -7.20 21.09
CA LYS A 213 -2.88 -7.55 22.23
C LYS A 213 -3.24 -6.35 23.11
N LEU A 214 -2.49 -5.25 23.01
CA LEU A 214 -2.55 -4.16 23.96
C LEU A 214 -2.99 -2.83 23.34
N VAL A 215 -3.10 -2.75 22.00
CA VAL A 215 -3.13 -1.45 21.33
C VAL A 215 -4.11 -1.40 20.15
N ASP A 216 -4.74 -0.24 19.99
CA ASP A 216 -5.65 0.12 18.90
C ASP A 216 -4.99 0.00 17.50
N LYS A 217 -5.75 -0.49 16.51
CA LYS A 217 -5.33 -0.67 15.10
C LYS A 217 -4.72 0.61 14.52
N ASP A 218 -5.32 1.76 14.76
CA ASP A 218 -4.86 3.04 14.23
C ASP A 218 -3.52 3.46 14.81
N TYR A 219 -3.27 3.16 16.09
CA TYR A 219 -1.98 3.43 16.69
C TYR A 219 -0.89 2.55 16.06
N ILE A 220 -1.13 1.26 15.87
CA ILE A 220 -0.15 0.35 15.23
C ILE A 220 0.16 0.80 13.80
N LEU A 221 -0.88 1.16 13.03
CA LEU A 221 -0.72 1.68 11.68
C LEU A 221 0.04 3.02 11.67
N LYS A 222 -0.22 3.91 12.63
CA LYS A 222 0.52 5.17 12.77
C LYS A 222 2.00 4.94 13.10
N VAL A 223 2.31 4.04 14.04
CA VAL A 223 3.69 3.65 14.37
C VAL A 223 4.39 3.09 13.14
N LEU A 224 3.76 2.16 12.43
CA LEU A 224 4.32 1.60 11.20
C LEU A 224 4.59 2.69 10.15
N ARG A 225 3.60 3.56 9.87
CA ARG A 225 3.73 4.65 8.89
C ARG A 225 4.81 5.65 9.24
N THR A 226 5.18 5.76 10.51
CA THR A 226 6.16 6.73 11.02
C THR A 226 7.46 6.08 11.48
N SER A 227 7.64 4.77 11.28
CA SER A 227 8.88 4.11 11.67
C SER A 227 10.01 4.49 10.72
N GLN A 228 11.08 5.06 11.28
CA GLN A 228 12.26 5.50 10.53
C GLN A 228 13.02 4.32 9.92
N GLU A 229 12.88 3.12 10.49
CA GLU A 229 13.53 1.90 9.98
C GLU A 229 13.07 1.54 8.56
N TYR A 230 11.87 1.99 8.18
CA TYR A 230 11.25 1.70 6.89
C TYR A 230 11.41 2.83 5.89
N ILE A 231 12.20 3.87 6.18
CA ILE A 231 12.57 4.89 5.19
C ILE A 231 13.21 4.19 3.99
N ASP A 232 12.60 4.40 2.82
CA ASP A 232 13.00 3.79 1.54
C ASP A 232 13.24 2.27 1.63
N SER A 233 12.34 1.55 2.32
CA SER A 233 12.50 0.14 2.61
C SER A 233 12.87 -0.69 1.35
N PRO A 234 13.89 -1.56 1.44
CA PRO A 234 14.22 -2.48 0.36
C PRO A 234 13.11 -3.53 0.15
N LEU A 235 13.23 -4.28 -0.94
CA LEU A 235 12.49 -5.52 -1.15
C LEU A 235 12.71 -6.48 0.02
N HIS A 236 11.64 -7.19 0.36
CA HIS A 236 11.71 -8.41 1.16
C HIS A 236 12.13 -9.58 0.26
N ASP A 237 12.60 -10.68 0.84
CA ASP A 237 13.00 -11.87 0.08
C ASP A 237 11.85 -12.43 -0.77
N MET A 238 10.62 -12.40 -0.23
CA MET A 238 9.41 -12.71 -1.00
C MET A 238 9.23 -11.79 -2.23
N GLY A 239 9.55 -10.50 -2.09
CA GLY A 239 9.51 -9.54 -3.20
C GLY A 239 10.55 -9.85 -4.28
N ILE A 240 11.74 -10.33 -3.88
CA ILE A 240 12.76 -10.82 -4.81
C ILE A 240 12.25 -12.06 -5.54
N GLN A 241 11.67 -13.04 -4.82
CA GLN A 241 11.10 -14.24 -5.44
C GLN A 241 9.96 -13.91 -6.41
N GLN A 242 9.12 -12.93 -6.09
CA GLN A 242 8.09 -12.42 -7.01
C GLN A 242 8.71 -11.88 -8.31
N CYS A 243 9.84 -11.17 -8.24
CA CYS A 243 10.54 -10.71 -9.43
C CYS A 243 11.07 -11.91 -10.24
N LEU A 244 11.82 -12.80 -9.60
CA LEU A 244 12.44 -13.96 -10.25
C LEU A 244 11.39 -14.87 -10.91
N HIS A 245 10.24 -15.07 -10.26
CA HIS A 245 9.15 -15.87 -10.79
C HIS A 245 8.54 -15.29 -12.09
N ASN A 246 8.52 -13.96 -12.23
CA ASN A 246 7.93 -13.29 -13.38
C ASN A 246 8.95 -12.98 -14.50
N GLN A 247 10.26 -13.21 -14.32
CA GLN A 247 11.31 -12.93 -15.30
C GLN A 247 10.97 -13.47 -16.70
N GLU A 248 10.53 -14.72 -16.80
CA GLU A 248 10.23 -15.37 -18.09
C GLU A 248 9.15 -14.64 -18.92
N ILE A 249 8.27 -13.87 -18.27
CA ILE A 249 7.26 -13.07 -18.98
C ILE A 249 7.97 -11.89 -19.67
N TYR A 250 8.86 -11.21 -18.96
CA TYR A 250 9.59 -10.05 -19.47
C TYR A 250 10.64 -10.42 -20.52
N ASP A 251 11.22 -11.62 -20.43
CA ASP A 251 12.19 -12.14 -21.42
C ASP A 251 11.59 -12.31 -22.82
N LYS A 252 10.26 -12.40 -22.92
CA LYS A 252 9.52 -12.58 -24.18
C LYS A 252 9.04 -11.26 -24.79
N LEU A 253 9.28 -10.12 -24.13
CA LEU A 253 8.79 -8.82 -24.57
C LEU A 253 9.90 -8.05 -25.32
N ASP A 254 9.53 -7.41 -26.43
CA ASP A 254 10.40 -6.47 -27.14
C ASP A 254 10.42 -5.11 -26.42
N ILE A 255 11.14 -5.04 -25.30
CA ILE A 255 11.20 -3.86 -24.45
C ILE A 255 12.25 -2.89 -24.98
N HIS A 256 11.85 -1.64 -25.18
CA HIS A 256 12.78 -0.55 -25.53
C HIS A 256 13.24 0.22 -24.28
N THR A 257 12.32 0.59 -23.39
CA THR A 257 12.64 1.37 -22.18
C THR A 257 11.90 0.82 -20.97
N VAL A 258 12.59 0.82 -19.83
CA VAL A 258 12.01 0.64 -18.50
C VAL A 258 12.14 1.96 -17.74
N PHE A 259 11.01 2.60 -17.45
CA PHE A 259 10.95 3.76 -16.54
C PHE A 259 10.76 3.27 -15.11
N ILE A 260 11.59 3.76 -14.20
CA ILE A 260 11.72 3.20 -12.86
C ILE A 260 11.58 4.31 -11.83
N SER A 261 10.68 4.13 -10.87
CA SER A 261 10.63 4.99 -9.69
C SER A 261 11.97 4.93 -8.94
N PRO A 262 12.47 6.05 -8.42
CA PRO A 262 13.77 6.07 -7.75
C PRO A 262 13.80 5.46 -6.35
N LEU A 263 12.66 5.03 -5.80
CA LEU A 263 12.63 4.36 -4.50
C LEU A 263 13.32 2.98 -4.62
N LEU A 264 14.08 2.60 -3.59
CA LEU A 264 14.98 1.44 -3.59
C LEU A 264 14.27 0.16 -4.01
N ARG A 265 13.06 -0.09 -3.51
CA ARG A 265 12.26 -1.26 -3.89
C ARG A 265 11.96 -1.33 -5.39
N SER A 266 11.74 -0.21 -6.06
CA SER A 266 11.48 -0.17 -7.51
C SER A 266 12.75 -0.40 -8.31
N LEU A 267 13.88 0.18 -7.89
CA LEU A 267 15.19 -0.07 -8.49
C LEU A 267 15.59 -1.55 -8.38
N GLN A 268 15.39 -2.15 -7.21
CA GLN A 268 15.62 -3.58 -6.98
C GLN A 268 14.66 -4.45 -7.79
N THR A 269 13.39 -4.05 -7.92
CA THR A 269 12.42 -4.76 -8.76
C THR A 269 12.89 -4.80 -10.21
N ALA A 270 13.31 -3.65 -10.76
CA ALA A 270 13.86 -3.60 -12.11
C ALA A 270 15.10 -4.49 -12.26
N TYR A 271 16.02 -4.42 -11.30
CA TYR A 271 17.21 -5.27 -11.31
C TYR A 271 16.85 -6.76 -11.37
N TYR A 272 16.03 -7.25 -10.44
CA TYR A 272 15.68 -8.66 -10.40
C TYR A 272 14.73 -9.10 -11.51
N LEU A 273 13.97 -8.21 -12.15
CA LEU A 273 13.17 -8.58 -13.32
C LEU A 273 14.01 -8.73 -14.59
N PHE A 274 15.10 -7.97 -14.72
CA PHE A 274 15.79 -7.81 -16.00
C PHE A 274 17.25 -8.28 -16.03
N ILE A 275 17.85 -8.64 -14.88
CA ILE A 275 19.27 -9.03 -14.83
C ILE A 275 19.62 -10.22 -15.75
N ASN A 276 18.68 -11.14 -15.95
CA ASN A 276 18.84 -12.30 -16.82
C ASN A 276 18.21 -12.12 -18.21
N ASN A 277 17.66 -10.93 -18.51
CA ASN A 277 16.95 -10.72 -19.75
C ASN A 277 17.90 -10.82 -20.95
N PRO A 278 17.59 -11.62 -21.98
CA PRO A 278 18.49 -11.86 -23.10
C PRO A 278 18.78 -10.60 -23.92
N ASN A 279 17.92 -9.57 -23.84
CA ASN A 279 18.04 -8.31 -24.57
C ASN A 279 18.44 -7.12 -23.67
N LYS A 280 18.85 -7.35 -22.42
CA LYS A 280 19.09 -6.28 -21.44
C LYS A 280 20.07 -5.17 -21.88
N GLU A 281 21.08 -5.49 -22.70
CA GLU A 281 22.03 -4.49 -23.20
C GLU A 281 21.39 -3.46 -24.15
N ASN A 282 20.25 -3.80 -24.77
CA ASN A 282 19.51 -2.91 -25.67
C ASN A 282 18.33 -2.20 -24.97
N ILE A 283 18.01 -2.59 -23.73
CA ILE A 283 16.93 -1.98 -22.95
C ILE A 283 17.49 -0.73 -22.25
N LYS A 284 16.77 0.39 -22.38
CA LYS A 284 17.11 1.64 -21.66
C LYS A 284 16.47 1.61 -20.27
N PHE A 285 17.27 1.58 -19.22
CA PHE A 285 16.78 1.66 -17.84
C PHE A 285 16.86 3.10 -17.34
N LYS A 286 15.74 3.83 -17.41
CA LYS A 286 15.68 5.25 -17.00
C LYS A 286 15.00 5.41 -15.65
N VAL A 287 15.69 6.02 -14.70
CA VAL A 287 15.11 6.37 -13.40
C VAL A 287 14.38 7.70 -13.55
N LEU A 288 13.08 7.68 -13.32
CA LEU A 288 12.19 8.80 -13.57
C LEU A 288 11.56 9.28 -12.25
N PRO A 289 12.00 10.41 -11.70
CA PRO A 289 11.54 10.85 -10.38
C PRO A 289 10.02 11.07 -10.32
N ILE A 290 9.40 11.61 -11.38
CA ILE A 290 7.98 12.02 -11.37
C ILE A 290 7.00 10.85 -11.14
N ILE A 291 7.47 9.60 -11.34
CA ILE A 291 6.69 8.37 -11.09
C ILE A 291 6.94 7.75 -9.71
N SER A 292 7.41 8.51 -8.72
CA SER A 292 7.56 8.04 -7.34
C SER A 292 6.22 7.81 -6.63
N ASP A 293 6.27 7.03 -5.55
CA ASP A 293 5.10 6.75 -4.69
C ASP A 293 4.52 8.05 -4.11
N ILE A 294 3.27 7.98 -3.67
CA ILE A 294 2.63 9.05 -2.91
C ILE A 294 3.32 9.20 -1.55
N MET A 295 3.64 10.44 -1.14
CA MET A 295 4.26 10.70 0.16
C MET A 295 3.26 10.52 1.32
N ARG A 296 3.06 9.28 1.78
CA ARG A 296 2.07 8.94 2.83
C ARG A 296 2.62 8.21 4.05
N ASN A 297 3.79 7.60 3.94
CA ASN A 297 4.44 6.83 5.00
C ASN A 297 5.96 6.91 4.85
N SER A 298 6.70 6.42 5.86
CA SER A 298 8.16 6.42 5.86
C SER A 298 8.75 5.70 4.64
N CYS A 299 8.15 4.60 4.18
CA CYS A 299 8.59 3.86 2.99
C CYS A 299 8.45 4.64 1.67
N SER A 300 7.66 5.72 1.63
CA SER A 300 7.60 6.64 0.49
C SER A 300 8.68 7.73 0.52
N ILE A 301 9.45 7.85 1.60
CA ILE A 301 10.54 8.81 1.72
C ILE A 301 11.82 8.15 1.21
N SER A 302 12.47 8.78 0.26
CA SER A 302 13.75 8.35 -0.29
C SER A 302 14.85 8.56 0.75
N ASN A 303 15.76 7.61 0.88
CA ASN A 303 16.92 7.73 1.76
C ASN A 303 18.05 8.55 1.10
N GLU A 304 17.66 9.62 0.39
CA GLU A 304 18.32 10.21 -0.80
C GLU A 304 18.31 9.29 -2.02
N VAL A 305 18.70 9.83 -3.19
CA VAL A 305 19.35 9.05 -4.25
C VAL A 305 20.70 8.61 -3.69
N ASN A 306 20.58 7.75 -2.70
CA ASN A 306 21.54 7.29 -1.74
C ASN A 306 22.79 6.98 -2.54
N LEU A 307 23.86 7.76 -2.38
CA LEU A 307 25.03 7.71 -3.27
C LEU A 307 25.45 6.26 -3.52
N LYS A 308 25.31 5.41 -2.50
CA LYS A 308 25.54 3.96 -2.57
C LYS A 308 24.57 3.21 -3.49
N PRO A 309 23.23 3.16 -3.29
CA PRO A 309 22.29 2.63 -4.28
C PRO A 309 22.46 3.23 -5.68
N ARG A 310 22.59 4.55 -5.80
CA ARG A 310 22.80 5.23 -7.08
C ARG A 310 24.05 4.69 -7.78
N GLU A 311 25.19 4.72 -7.08
CA GLU A 311 26.47 4.21 -7.57
C GLU A 311 26.38 2.71 -7.90
N PHE A 312 25.67 1.92 -7.09
CA PHE A 312 25.43 0.52 -7.38
C PHE A 312 24.69 0.34 -8.69
N PHE A 313 23.54 1.00 -8.88
CA PHE A 313 22.70 0.83 -10.07
C PHE A 313 23.29 1.48 -11.34
N GLN A 314 24.07 2.55 -11.20
CA GLN A 314 24.83 3.13 -12.31
C GLN A 314 25.95 2.20 -12.79
N ASN A 315 26.56 1.45 -11.88
CA ASN A 315 27.70 0.57 -12.17
C ASN A 315 27.31 -0.93 -12.26
N CYS A 316 26.03 -1.27 -12.22
CA CYS A 316 25.58 -2.65 -12.41
C CYS A 316 25.41 -2.98 -13.89
N GLU A 317 25.15 -4.24 -14.19
CA GLU A 317 25.03 -4.75 -15.57
C GLU A 317 23.93 -4.03 -16.38
N LEU A 318 22.84 -3.62 -15.73
CA LEU A 318 21.70 -2.96 -16.39
C LEU A 318 21.88 -1.44 -16.61
N LYS A 319 22.99 -0.83 -16.14
CA LYS A 319 23.36 0.58 -16.37
C LYS A 319 22.19 1.56 -16.25
N PHE A 320 21.73 1.81 -15.02
CA PHE A 320 20.60 2.71 -14.77
C PHE A 320 20.99 4.16 -15.06
N ASP A 321 20.17 4.84 -15.85
CA ASP A 321 20.29 6.25 -16.19
C ASP A 321 19.52 7.13 -15.19
N PHE A 322 20.24 8.01 -14.50
CA PHE A 322 19.72 8.94 -13.50
C PHE A 322 19.72 10.39 -14.00
N SER A 323 19.93 10.65 -15.30
CA SER A 323 20.07 12.02 -15.83
C SER A 323 18.88 12.93 -15.49
N GLU A 324 17.67 12.38 -15.39
CA GLU A 324 16.45 13.10 -15.00
C GLU A 324 16.55 13.76 -13.62
N PHE A 325 17.42 13.26 -12.74
CA PHE A 325 17.73 13.92 -11.45
C PHE A 325 18.68 15.10 -11.62
N ASP A 326 19.74 14.89 -12.39
CA ASP A 326 20.85 15.83 -12.48
C ASP A 326 20.46 17.06 -13.30
N GLU A 327 19.58 16.89 -14.29
CA GLU A 327 19.14 17.94 -15.20
C GLU A 327 17.79 18.56 -14.80
N GLY A 328 16.96 17.82 -14.06
CA GLY A 328 15.56 18.17 -13.84
C GLY A 328 15.26 18.97 -12.56
N TYR A 329 16.20 19.06 -11.63
CA TYR A 329 15.96 19.59 -10.28
C TYR A 329 17.05 20.57 -9.86
N GLN A 330 16.64 21.65 -9.19
CA GLN A 330 17.60 22.67 -8.73
C GLN A 330 18.50 22.11 -7.64
N ILE A 331 17.91 21.33 -6.73
CA ILE A 331 18.62 20.67 -5.66
C ILE A 331 18.28 19.18 -5.73
N PRO A 332 19.17 18.32 -6.26
CA PRO A 332 18.87 16.90 -6.45
C PRO A 332 18.40 16.19 -5.19
N SER A 333 18.82 16.61 -3.99
CA SER A 333 18.35 16.03 -2.72
C SER A 333 16.92 16.42 -2.33
N LEU A 334 16.36 17.47 -2.94
CA LEU A 334 15.00 17.97 -2.70
C LEU A 334 14.00 17.49 -3.75
N TRP A 335 14.39 16.61 -4.67
CA TRP A 335 13.56 16.16 -5.79
C TRP A 335 12.14 15.73 -5.38
N GLN A 336 11.97 15.03 -4.25
CA GLN A 336 10.65 14.60 -3.77
C GLN A 336 9.77 15.78 -3.37
N ILE A 337 10.37 16.79 -2.72
CA ILE A 337 9.68 18.00 -2.29
C ILE A 337 9.34 18.87 -3.49
N GLU A 338 10.25 18.96 -4.46
CA GLU A 338 10.04 19.74 -5.69
C GLU A 338 8.84 19.22 -6.51
N GLN A 339 8.51 17.93 -6.39
CA GLN A 339 7.37 17.30 -7.05
C GLN A 339 6.02 17.49 -6.38
N LEU A 340 5.98 17.94 -5.13
CA LEU A 340 4.71 18.19 -4.45
C LEU A 340 3.93 19.29 -5.16
N GLN A 341 2.64 19.04 -5.39
CA GLN A 341 1.76 20.01 -6.04
C GLN A 341 1.17 21.02 -5.03
N ASP A 342 1.05 20.62 -3.76
CA ASP A 342 0.69 21.53 -2.66
C ASP A 342 1.84 22.49 -2.35
N GLN A 343 1.65 23.76 -2.70
CA GLN A 343 2.68 24.80 -2.53
C GLN A 343 2.96 25.12 -1.06
N ASN A 344 1.96 25.01 -0.18
CA ASN A 344 2.13 25.30 1.24
C ASN A 344 3.00 24.22 1.89
N ILE A 345 2.69 22.95 1.64
CA ILE A 345 3.50 21.82 2.14
C ILE A 345 4.91 21.89 1.54
N LYS A 346 5.02 22.15 0.23
CA LYS A 346 6.31 22.30 -0.45
C LYS A 346 7.17 23.39 0.18
N GLN A 347 6.62 24.59 0.41
CA GLN A 347 7.33 25.69 1.04
C GLN A 347 7.74 25.35 2.47
N GLN A 348 6.84 24.79 3.27
CA GLN A 348 7.12 24.38 4.65
C GLN A 348 8.27 23.39 4.73
N LEU A 349 8.26 22.35 3.89
CA LEU A 349 9.31 21.33 3.86
C LEU A 349 10.62 21.87 3.31
N THR A 350 10.57 22.78 2.33
CA THR A 350 11.78 23.47 1.82
C THR A 350 12.43 24.33 2.91
N THR A 351 11.66 25.11 3.67
CA THR A 351 12.19 25.86 4.82
C THR A 351 12.78 24.93 5.88
N SER A 352 12.09 23.82 6.17
CA SER A 352 12.58 22.83 7.14
C SER A 352 13.89 22.17 6.69
N PHE A 353 14.09 21.98 5.39
CA PHE A 353 15.34 21.46 4.83
C PHE A 353 16.52 22.39 5.11
N TRP A 354 16.37 23.69 4.86
CA TRP A 354 17.43 24.68 5.12
C TRP A 354 17.76 24.88 6.59
N GLN A 355 16.87 24.46 7.49
CA GLN A 355 17.09 24.48 8.94
C GLN A 355 17.74 23.20 9.48
N CYS A 356 17.86 22.15 8.67
CA CYS A 356 18.52 20.91 9.07
C CYS A 356 19.99 20.96 8.68
N GLU A 357 20.89 20.65 9.61
CA GLU A 357 22.32 20.54 9.32
C GLU A 357 22.63 19.27 8.52
N GLU A 358 21.87 18.20 8.79
CA GLU A 358 22.04 16.89 8.15
C GLU A 358 20.79 16.43 7.41
N GLN A 359 20.98 15.77 6.27
CA GLN A 359 19.87 15.23 5.48
C GLN A 359 19.10 14.13 6.21
N GLU A 360 19.77 13.36 7.08
CA GLU A 360 19.10 12.37 7.94
C GLU A 360 18.10 13.05 8.89
N GLN A 361 18.48 14.18 9.48
CA GLN A 361 17.58 14.97 10.31
C GLN A 361 16.38 15.48 9.52
N PHE A 362 16.59 15.92 8.27
CA PHE A 362 15.49 16.34 7.41
C PHE A 362 14.49 15.21 7.13
N ARG A 363 14.95 13.99 6.87
CA ARG A 363 14.05 12.82 6.71
C ARG A 363 13.25 12.53 7.97
N LYS A 364 13.89 12.60 9.14
CA LYS A 364 13.20 12.48 10.44
C LYS A 364 12.12 13.57 10.60
N THR A 365 12.38 14.78 10.11
CA THR A 365 11.39 15.87 10.07
C THR A 365 10.20 15.51 9.18
N ILE A 366 10.41 14.99 7.96
CA ILE A 366 9.31 14.56 7.07
C ILE A 366 8.48 13.46 7.75
N VAL A 367 9.12 12.43 8.32
CA VAL A 367 8.44 11.35 9.07
C VAL A 367 7.59 11.91 10.22
N LYS A 368 8.13 12.88 10.97
CA LYS A 368 7.41 13.57 12.04
C LYS A 368 6.18 14.32 11.51
N GLN A 369 6.26 14.97 10.35
CA GLN A 369 5.12 15.63 9.73
C GLN A 369 4.04 14.63 9.33
N ILE A 370 4.41 13.49 8.72
CA ILE A 370 3.47 12.39 8.42
C ILE A 370 2.74 11.94 9.68
N GLY A 371 3.45 11.80 10.81
CA GLY A 371 2.85 11.41 12.08
C GLY A 371 1.89 12.45 12.68
N LYS A 372 2.12 13.74 12.44
CA LYS A 372 1.24 14.83 12.90
C LYS A 372 -0.09 14.88 12.13
N ILE A 373 -0.04 14.62 10.83
CA ILE A 373 -1.21 14.67 9.95
C ILE A 373 -1.87 13.30 9.77
N TYR A 374 -1.51 12.28 10.56
CA TYR A 374 -2.20 10.98 10.49
C TYR A 374 -3.67 11.15 10.91
N PRO A 375 -4.66 10.59 10.18
CA PRO A 375 -4.52 9.58 9.13
C PRO A 375 -4.32 10.10 7.69
N GLN A 376 -4.30 11.42 7.47
CA GLN A 376 -4.08 12.03 6.16
C GLN A 376 -2.67 11.75 5.58
N ASN A 377 -2.47 12.11 4.32
CA ASN A 377 -1.20 11.94 3.58
C ASN A 377 -0.52 13.30 3.39
N LEU A 378 0.81 13.30 3.34
CA LEU A 378 1.59 14.52 3.07
C LEU A 378 1.42 14.97 1.61
N GLU A 379 1.25 14.02 0.70
CA GLU A 379 0.75 14.27 -0.65
C GLU A 379 -0.67 13.70 -0.77
N SER A 380 -1.64 14.53 -1.13
CA SER A 380 -3.02 14.08 -1.38
C SER A 380 -3.13 13.33 -2.71
N TYR A 381 -4.17 12.49 -2.87
CA TYR A 381 -4.41 11.82 -4.16
C TYR A 381 -4.66 12.81 -5.29
N SER A 382 -5.36 13.93 -5.04
CA SER A 382 -5.56 14.99 -6.02
C SER A 382 -4.23 15.57 -6.52
N CYS A 383 -3.30 15.87 -5.61
CA CYS A 383 -1.95 16.29 -5.97
C CYS A 383 -1.20 15.20 -6.76
N CYS A 384 -1.32 13.93 -6.35
CA CYS A 384 -0.70 12.82 -7.05
C CYS A 384 -1.27 12.62 -8.47
N VAL A 385 -2.57 12.85 -8.70
CA VAL A 385 -3.20 12.82 -10.04
C VAL A 385 -2.64 13.92 -10.92
N GLN A 386 -2.52 15.15 -10.42
CA GLN A 386 -1.90 16.26 -11.18
C GLN A 386 -0.45 15.92 -11.57
N ARG A 387 0.33 15.32 -10.64
CA ARG A 387 1.68 14.83 -10.94
C ARG A 387 1.68 13.69 -11.95
N ALA A 388 0.73 12.77 -11.86
CA ALA A 388 0.58 11.66 -12.79
C ALA A 388 0.17 12.12 -14.20
N GLN A 389 -0.61 13.19 -14.34
CA GLN A 389 -0.91 13.82 -15.63
C GLN A 389 0.34 14.38 -16.30
N LYS A 390 1.22 15.05 -15.54
CA LYS A 390 2.54 15.51 -16.03
C LYS A 390 3.39 14.32 -16.51
N ALA A 391 3.41 13.23 -15.74
CA ALA A 391 4.09 12.00 -16.14
C ALA A 391 3.47 11.38 -17.42
N LYS A 392 2.15 11.36 -17.53
CA LYS A 392 1.42 10.86 -18.72
C LYS A 392 1.81 11.65 -19.98
N LYS A 393 1.84 12.99 -19.91
CA LYS A 393 2.30 13.85 -21.02
C LYS A 393 3.75 13.54 -21.42
N PHE A 394 4.66 13.40 -20.45
CA PHE A 394 6.04 13.00 -20.70
C PHE A 394 6.14 11.63 -21.41
N LEU A 395 5.41 10.62 -20.91
CA LEU A 395 5.43 9.26 -21.45
C LEU A 395 4.88 9.18 -22.87
N LEU A 396 3.80 9.91 -23.17
CA LEU A 396 3.24 10.02 -24.52
C LEU A 396 4.22 10.67 -25.49
N ASN A 397 4.83 11.80 -25.08
CA ASN A 397 5.85 12.46 -25.89
C ASN A 397 7.06 11.55 -26.13
N TYR A 398 7.53 10.84 -25.10
CA TYR A 398 8.62 9.87 -25.25
C TYR A 398 8.26 8.75 -26.23
N LYS A 399 7.05 8.20 -26.11
CA LYS A 399 6.53 7.16 -27.00
C LYS A 399 6.52 7.63 -28.46
N ASN A 400 5.88 8.76 -28.72
CA ASN A 400 5.65 9.26 -30.08
C ASN A 400 6.95 9.63 -30.80
N ASN A 401 8.00 10.01 -30.07
CA ASN A 401 9.28 10.41 -30.66
C ASN A 401 10.28 9.25 -30.83
N LEU A 402 10.27 8.24 -29.96
CA LEU A 402 11.38 7.27 -29.87
C LEU A 402 10.98 5.81 -30.04
N ILE A 403 9.70 5.46 -29.89
CA ILE A 403 9.27 4.06 -29.79
C ILE A 403 8.67 3.58 -31.10
N LYS A 404 9.20 2.45 -31.61
CA LYS A 404 8.59 1.76 -32.76
C LYS A 404 7.29 1.07 -32.35
N GLN A 405 6.39 0.84 -33.31
CA GLN A 405 5.03 0.33 -33.06
C GLN A 405 4.98 -0.95 -32.19
N ASN A 406 5.94 -1.86 -32.35
CA ASN A 406 5.97 -3.14 -31.63
C ASN A 406 6.76 -3.11 -30.31
N GLN A 407 7.53 -2.05 -30.07
CA GLN A 407 8.37 -1.94 -28.89
C GLN A 407 7.53 -1.52 -27.66
N LYS A 408 7.96 -2.00 -26.49
CA LYS A 408 7.26 -1.81 -25.22
C LYS A 408 8.00 -0.80 -24.32
N ILE A 409 7.20 -0.02 -23.60
CA ILE A 409 7.63 0.78 -22.45
C ILE A 409 7.12 0.07 -21.19
N VAL A 410 8.03 -0.30 -20.30
CA VAL A 410 7.68 -0.82 -18.97
C VAL A 410 7.79 0.29 -17.95
N ILE A 411 6.83 0.40 -17.03
CA ILE A 411 6.83 1.38 -15.94
C ILE A 411 6.79 0.64 -14.61
N ILE A 412 7.88 0.72 -13.84
CA ILE A 412 8.00 0.15 -12.51
C ILE A 412 7.79 1.25 -11.48
N SER A 413 6.62 1.25 -10.85
CA SER A 413 6.23 2.26 -9.85
C SER A 413 5.47 1.58 -8.71
N HIS A 414 4.63 2.34 -8.01
CA HIS A 414 3.94 1.93 -6.79
C HIS A 414 2.44 1.96 -7.02
N GLU A 415 1.71 1.06 -6.37
CA GLU A 415 0.27 0.91 -6.59
C GLU A 415 -0.50 2.25 -6.50
N PRO A 416 -0.32 3.12 -5.48
CA PRO A 416 -1.06 4.38 -5.40
C PRO A 416 -0.79 5.31 -6.59
N PHE A 417 0.47 5.41 -7.01
CA PHE A 417 0.84 6.24 -8.16
C PHE A 417 0.31 5.66 -9.47
N LEU A 418 0.41 4.33 -9.68
CA LEU A 418 -0.12 3.67 -10.87
C LEU A 418 -1.64 3.86 -10.98
N LYS A 419 -2.38 3.78 -9.88
CA LYS A 419 -3.81 4.11 -9.84
C LYS A 419 -4.08 5.56 -10.25
N CYS A 420 -3.29 6.51 -9.78
CA CYS A 420 -3.39 7.92 -10.19
C CYS A 420 -3.05 8.13 -11.68
N LEU A 421 -2.08 7.38 -12.21
CA LEU A 421 -1.67 7.44 -13.62
C LEU A 421 -2.74 6.90 -14.57
N THR A 422 -3.49 5.87 -14.13
CA THR A 422 -4.60 5.29 -14.89
C THR A 422 -5.92 6.02 -14.71
N CYS A 423 -6.03 6.91 -13.73
CA CYS A 423 -7.24 7.65 -13.46
C CYS A 423 -7.51 8.69 -14.57
N GLU A 424 -8.76 8.81 -15.01
CA GLU A 424 -9.18 9.82 -15.99
C GLU A 424 -9.47 11.17 -15.32
N LYS A 425 -10.12 11.17 -14.15
CA LYS A 425 -10.50 12.38 -13.41
C LYS A 425 -10.24 12.22 -11.92
N PRO A 426 -9.58 13.19 -11.24
CA PRO A 426 -9.53 13.18 -9.79
C PRO A 426 -10.95 13.30 -9.24
N GLN A 427 -11.34 12.45 -8.32
CA GLN A 427 -12.62 12.65 -7.63
C GLN A 427 -12.53 13.85 -6.69
N GLU A 428 -13.64 14.58 -6.52
CA GLU A 428 -13.73 15.72 -5.58
C GLU A 428 -13.43 15.32 -4.12
N ILE A 429 -13.60 14.04 -3.76
CA ILE A 429 -13.53 13.56 -2.36
C ILE A 429 -12.15 12.99 -1.98
N GLY A 430 -11.10 13.21 -2.78
CA GLY A 430 -9.73 12.84 -2.43
C GLY A 430 -9.44 11.33 -2.34
N TYR A 431 -10.39 10.47 -2.74
CA TYR A 431 -10.21 9.05 -3.00
C TYR A 431 -10.35 8.78 -4.51
N LEU A 432 -10.06 7.55 -4.94
CA LEU A 432 -10.28 7.09 -6.31
C LEU A 432 -11.41 6.04 -6.29
N GLU A 433 -12.32 6.00 -7.27
CA GLU A 433 -13.50 5.09 -7.25
C GLU A 433 -13.11 3.62 -7.13
N GLU A 434 -13.44 2.97 -6.02
CA GLU A 434 -13.04 1.58 -5.72
C GLU A 434 -13.41 0.58 -6.84
N ASP A 435 -14.51 0.80 -7.53
CA ASP A 435 -15.09 -0.15 -8.51
C ASP A 435 -14.38 -0.20 -9.87
N GLN A 436 -13.43 0.69 -10.15
CA GLN A 436 -12.67 0.67 -11.41
C GLN A 436 -11.16 0.40 -11.24
N HIS A 437 -10.69 0.13 -10.02
CA HIS A 437 -9.26 -0.07 -9.82
C HIS A 437 -8.80 -1.45 -10.20
N GLN A 438 -8.03 -1.49 -11.28
CA GLN A 438 -7.18 -2.61 -11.60
C GLN A 438 -6.28 -2.92 -10.39
N GLN A 439 -6.44 -4.12 -9.82
CA GLN A 439 -5.57 -4.59 -8.76
C GLN A 439 -4.19 -4.90 -9.34
N TYR A 440 -3.20 -4.10 -8.97
CA TYR A 440 -1.82 -4.34 -9.36
C TYR A 440 -1.20 -5.40 -8.46
N GLN A 441 -1.04 -6.61 -8.99
CA GLN A 441 -0.29 -7.68 -8.34
C GLN A 441 1.22 -7.34 -8.36
N TRP A 442 1.93 -7.72 -7.31
CA TRP A 442 3.35 -7.49 -7.15
C TRP A 442 4.15 -8.10 -8.32
N CYS A 443 5.00 -7.29 -8.97
CA CYS A 443 5.88 -7.71 -10.07
C CYS A 443 5.19 -8.31 -11.32
N LYS A 444 3.85 -8.31 -11.39
CA LYS A 444 3.12 -8.86 -12.53
C LYS A 444 2.93 -7.75 -13.57
N PRO A 445 3.14 -8.04 -14.87
CA PRO A 445 2.89 -7.06 -15.91
C PRO A 445 1.38 -6.80 -16.05
N VAL A 446 1.04 -5.51 -16.16
CA VAL A 446 -0.32 -5.05 -16.41
C VAL A 446 -0.32 -4.28 -17.75
N PRO A 447 -0.89 -4.85 -18.82
CA PRO A 447 -0.96 -4.18 -20.12
C PRO A 447 -1.82 -2.91 -20.02
N TYR A 448 -1.33 -1.81 -20.57
CA TYR A 448 -2.05 -0.53 -20.57
C TYR A 448 -1.88 0.22 -21.89
N GLN A 449 -2.91 0.95 -22.28
CA GLN A 449 -2.90 1.88 -23.40
C GLN A 449 -3.15 3.28 -22.87
N ILE A 450 -2.11 4.13 -22.91
CA ILE A 450 -2.29 5.55 -22.62
C ILE A 450 -2.94 6.18 -23.85
N ILE A 451 -4.14 6.71 -23.66
CA ILE A 451 -4.89 7.47 -24.66
C ILE A 451 -4.44 8.93 -24.58
N GLU A 452 -4.25 9.59 -25.72
CA GLU A 452 -4.00 11.03 -25.77
C GLU A 452 -5.24 11.75 -25.24
N ILE A 453 -5.03 12.67 -24.29
CA ILE A 453 -6.10 13.53 -23.79
C ILE A 453 -6.04 14.76 -24.68
N ASP A 454 -7.10 15.05 -25.40
CA ASP A 454 -7.23 16.30 -26.14
C ASP A 454 -7.14 17.46 -25.13
N ASP A 455 -6.18 18.37 -25.33
CA ASP A 455 -6.05 19.59 -24.51
C ASP A 455 -7.19 20.55 -24.92
N ASP A 456 -8.39 20.33 -24.38
CA ASP A 456 -9.57 21.22 -24.51
C ASP A 456 -9.36 22.57 -23.81
#